data_AF-A0A7J3I4E9-F1
#
_entry.id   AF-A0A7J3I4E9-F1
#
_cell.length_a   1.000
_cell.length_b   1.000
_cell.length_c   1.000
_cell.angle_alpha   90.00
_cell.angle_beta   90.00
_cell.angle_gamma   90.00
#
_symmetry.space_group_name_H-M   'P 1'
#
loop_
_entity.id
_entity.type
_entity.pdbx_description
1 polymer ?
#
loop_
_entity_poly.entity_id
_entity_poly.type
_entity_poly.pdbx_seq_one_letter_code
_entity_poly.pdbx_strand_id
1 'polypeptide(L)'
;MPLIALCEIDKDLGMGARYIEERGWPVLPYEYYLESCMRNPAMARLAIETLMMRKERIEEAVKLAMELAQKLPPEVLANEIINMTLPIPEEKRLELVLKVSLKLPKDELAAKADDLIRLMPDKEAKMELAKTIMKELSKDELAAKADDLIRLMPDKEAKIEVARVVAEKVAEGLPLKELARKILDVMGELEEDGAKLEVAGVAVKVLPPEKLRLYLPAMIDELAGREAKLVLLEAASSKLPREDVEYMTKMLEGAD
;
A
#
# COMPACT_ATOMS: atom_id res chain seq x y z
N MET A 1 34.98 -24.63 9.04
CA MET A 1 34.33 -24.18 7.78
C MET A 1 32.99 -24.88 7.71
N PRO A 2 31.82 -24.21 7.74
CA PRO A 2 30.57 -24.91 7.46
C PRO A 2 30.31 -24.87 5.95
N LEU A 3 30.37 -26.05 5.33
CA LEU A 3 29.85 -26.28 3.97
C LEU A 3 28.33 -26.20 4.02
N ILE A 4 27.78 -25.17 3.39
CA ILE A 4 26.36 -25.08 3.05
C ILE A 4 26.15 -26.04 1.87
N ALA A 5 25.77 -27.28 2.17
CA ALA A 5 25.28 -28.21 1.17
C ALA A 5 23.84 -27.80 0.83
N LEU A 6 23.66 -27.23 -0.37
CA LEU A 6 22.37 -26.95 -0.99
C LEU A 6 21.53 -28.24 -0.99
N CYS A 7 20.46 -28.28 -0.19
CA CYS A 7 19.48 -29.36 -0.24
C CYS A 7 18.44 -29.05 -1.33
N GLU A 8 18.48 -29.84 -2.41
CA GLU A 8 17.40 -29.94 -3.38
C GLU A 8 16.14 -30.50 -2.71
N ILE A 9 15.00 -29.88 -3.01
CA ILE A 9 13.75 -30.17 -2.32
C ILE A 9 12.92 -31.08 -3.23
N ASP A 10 12.36 -32.18 -2.70
CA ASP A 10 11.27 -32.96 -3.32
C ASP A 10 10.08 -33.18 -2.35
N LYS A 11 8.90 -33.48 -2.92
CA LYS A 11 7.55 -33.28 -2.38
C LYS A 11 7.05 -34.40 -1.46
N ASP A 12 7.61 -35.60 -1.58
CA ASP A 12 7.01 -36.79 -0.96
C ASP A 12 7.78 -37.38 0.22
N LEU A 13 8.98 -36.87 0.51
CA LEU A 13 9.80 -37.31 1.64
C LEU A 13 10.47 -36.08 2.23
N GLY A 14 10.19 -35.77 3.49
CA GLY A 14 11.01 -34.82 4.23
C GLY A 14 12.46 -35.22 4.08
N MET A 15 13.33 -34.33 3.57
CA MET A 15 14.72 -34.68 3.33
C MET A 15 15.66 -33.47 3.26
N GLY A 16 16.80 -33.45 3.95
CA GLY A 16 17.37 -34.52 4.74
C GLY A 16 17.70 -35.77 3.90
N ALA A 17 16.83 -36.77 3.90
CA ALA A 17 17.08 -38.18 3.59
C ALA A 17 17.71 -38.64 2.26
N ARG A 18 17.89 -37.90 1.15
CA ARG A 18 18.39 -38.58 -0.09
C ARG A 18 19.90 -38.53 -0.16
N TYR A 19 20.47 -37.36 0.13
CA TYR A 19 21.90 -37.21 0.38
C TYR A 19 22.34 -37.87 1.69
N ILE A 20 21.36 -38.04 2.58
CA ILE A 20 21.51 -38.58 3.91
C ILE A 20 21.35 -40.12 3.93
N GLU A 21 20.49 -40.74 3.12
CA GLU A 21 20.38 -42.20 2.99
C GLU A 21 21.63 -42.79 2.34
N GLU A 22 22.21 -42.12 1.34
CA GLU A 22 23.46 -42.55 0.70
C GLU A 22 24.70 -42.40 1.61
N ARG A 23 24.63 -41.59 2.68
CA ARG A 23 25.73 -41.37 3.64
C ARG A 23 25.42 -41.75 5.10
N GLY A 24 24.23 -42.25 5.40
CA GLY A 24 23.79 -42.69 6.73
C GLY A 24 23.48 -41.59 7.75
N TRP A 25 23.06 -40.40 7.32
CA TRP A 25 22.69 -39.30 8.23
C TRP A 25 21.21 -39.44 8.65
N PRO A 26 20.68 -38.63 9.58
CA PRO A 26 19.24 -38.67 9.91
C PRO A 26 18.42 -37.69 9.07
N VAL A 27 17.26 -38.15 8.61
CA VAL A 27 16.20 -37.30 8.04
C VAL A 27 15.70 -36.37 9.12
N LEU A 28 15.82 -35.06 8.89
CA LEU A 28 15.32 -34.09 9.87
C LEU A 28 13.79 -33.95 9.72
N PRO A 29 13.03 -33.94 10.83
CA PRO A 29 11.60 -33.65 10.81
C PRO A 29 11.29 -32.30 10.16
N TYR A 30 10.10 -32.17 9.56
CA TYR A 30 9.66 -30.92 8.92
C TYR A 30 9.69 -29.74 9.89
N GLU A 31 9.39 -29.97 11.17
CA GLU A 31 9.46 -28.97 12.23
C GLU A 31 10.88 -28.42 12.41
N TYR A 32 11.90 -29.28 12.32
CA TYR A 32 13.30 -28.87 12.42
C TYR A 32 13.75 -28.06 11.20
N TYR A 33 13.26 -28.43 10.02
CA TYR A 33 13.47 -27.68 8.79
C TYR A 33 12.84 -26.27 8.89
N LEU A 34 11.60 -26.20 9.37
CA LEU A 34 10.89 -24.94 9.55
C LEU A 34 11.58 -24.06 10.60
N GLU A 35 12.03 -24.62 11.72
CA GLU A 35 12.86 -23.90 12.69
C GLU A 35 14.16 -23.36 12.07
N SER A 36 14.80 -24.13 11.19
CA SER A 36 16.03 -23.71 10.50
C SER A 36 15.76 -22.54 9.56
N CYS A 37 14.66 -22.59 8.80
CA CYS A 37 14.18 -21.48 7.96
C CYS A 37 13.82 -20.24 8.79
N MET A 38 13.22 -20.42 9.98
CA MET A 38 12.91 -19.31 10.87
C MET A 38 14.16 -18.63 11.44
N ARG A 39 15.24 -19.39 11.68
CA ARG A 39 16.51 -18.86 12.18
C ARG A 39 17.36 -18.24 11.06
N ASN A 40 17.11 -18.60 9.80
CA ASN A 40 17.87 -18.12 8.65
C ASN A 40 16.93 -17.78 7.46
N PRO A 41 16.51 -16.51 7.34
CA PRO A 41 15.64 -16.08 6.25
C PRO A 41 16.18 -16.33 4.83
N ALA A 42 17.51 -16.30 4.65
CA ALA A 42 18.12 -16.63 3.36
C ALA A 42 17.93 -18.11 2.99
N MET A 43 17.94 -19.01 3.99
CA MET A 43 17.59 -20.42 3.80
C MET A 43 16.11 -20.56 3.46
N ALA A 44 15.23 -19.80 4.12
CA ALA A 44 13.80 -19.78 3.85
C ALA A 44 13.49 -19.34 2.41
N ARG A 45 14.17 -18.30 1.93
CA ARG A 45 14.08 -17.82 0.54
C ARG A 45 14.55 -18.88 -0.45
N LEU A 46 15.76 -19.42 -0.26
CA LEU A 46 16.32 -20.45 -1.13
C LEU A 46 15.39 -21.68 -1.19
N ALA A 47 14.75 -22.00 -0.07
CA ALA A 47 13.78 -23.06 0.01
C ALA A 47 12.54 -22.81 -0.86
N ILE A 48 11.95 -21.63 -0.74
CA ILE A 48 10.80 -21.21 -1.55
C ILE A 48 11.20 -21.19 -3.03
N GLU A 49 12.35 -20.61 -3.39
CA GLU A 49 12.85 -20.58 -4.77
C GLU A 49 13.05 -21.99 -5.35
N THR A 50 13.64 -22.90 -4.56
CA THR A 50 13.87 -24.29 -5.00
C THR A 50 12.57 -25.06 -5.19
N LEU A 51 11.57 -24.83 -4.34
CA LEU A 51 10.22 -25.35 -4.53
C LEU A 51 9.58 -24.79 -5.81
N MET A 52 9.72 -23.48 -6.05
CA MET A 52 9.14 -22.81 -7.22
C MET A 52 9.75 -23.26 -8.56
N MET A 53 11.01 -23.71 -8.58
CA MET A 53 11.64 -24.27 -9.78
C MET A 53 10.96 -25.55 -10.30
N ARG A 54 10.18 -26.23 -9.46
CA ARG A 54 9.42 -27.44 -9.82
C ARG A 54 7.93 -27.09 -9.89
N LYS A 55 7.35 -27.09 -11.10
CA LYS A 55 5.96 -26.61 -11.33
C LYS A 55 4.92 -27.34 -10.47
N GLU A 56 5.10 -28.63 -10.25
CA GLU A 56 4.28 -29.46 -9.38
C GLU A 56 4.39 -29.09 -7.89
N ARG A 57 5.31 -28.19 -7.51
CA ARG A 57 5.64 -27.85 -6.12
C ARG A 57 5.28 -26.44 -5.66
N ILE A 58 4.65 -25.65 -6.52
CA ILE A 58 4.23 -24.27 -6.23
C ILE A 58 3.37 -24.18 -4.96
N GLU A 59 2.37 -25.05 -4.80
CA GLU A 59 1.50 -25.06 -3.61
C GLU A 59 2.26 -25.32 -2.30
N GLU A 60 3.40 -26.02 -2.35
CA GLU A 60 4.23 -26.18 -1.16
C GLU A 60 5.13 -24.99 -0.88
N ALA A 61 5.61 -24.31 -1.92
CA ALA A 61 6.32 -23.04 -1.76
C ALA A 61 5.41 -22.02 -1.06
N VAL A 62 4.15 -21.93 -1.52
CA VAL A 62 3.13 -21.05 -0.93
C VAL A 62 2.84 -21.47 0.51
N LYS A 63 2.61 -22.76 0.76
CA LYS A 63 2.36 -23.26 2.12
C LYS A 63 3.51 -22.95 3.07
N LEU A 64 4.76 -23.19 2.65
CA LEU A 64 5.94 -22.88 3.45
C LEU A 64 6.04 -21.38 3.75
N ALA A 65 5.86 -20.53 2.74
CA ALA A 65 5.88 -19.08 2.93
C ALA A 65 4.78 -18.60 3.89
N MET A 66 3.60 -19.19 3.83
CA MET A 66 2.48 -18.90 4.72
C MET A 66 2.75 -19.35 6.16
N GLU A 67 3.33 -20.53 6.35
CA GLU A 67 3.71 -21.02 7.69
C GLU A 67 4.83 -20.16 8.29
N LEU A 68 5.80 -19.72 7.48
CA LEU A 68 6.83 -18.79 7.91
C LEU A 68 6.25 -17.42 8.28
N ALA A 69 5.36 -16.86 7.46
CA ALA A 69 4.60 -15.65 7.80
C ALA A 69 3.80 -15.78 9.10
N GLN A 70 3.36 -16.99 9.43
CA GLN A 70 2.65 -17.25 10.68
C GLN A 70 3.55 -17.31 11.91
N LYS A 71 4.77 -17.84 11.77
CA LYS A 71 5.65 -18.16 12.92
C LYS A 71 6.78 -17.16 13.14
N LEU A 72 7.18 -16.42 12.12
CA LEU A 72 8.25 -15.43 12.25
C LEU A 72 7.82 -14.22 13.08
N PRO A 73 8.72 -13.64 13.89
CA PRO A 73 8.50 -12.36 14.54
C PRO A 73 8.26 -11.24 13.52
N PRO A 74 7.43 -10.22 13.84
CA PRO A 74 7.13 -9.15 12.89
C PRO A 74 8.36 -8.37 12.41
N GLU A 75 9.39 -8.23 13.23
CA GLU A 75 10.64 -7.52 12.89
C GLU A 75 11.44 -8.27 11.80
N VAL A 76 11.37 -9.62 11.84
CA VAL A 76 11.97 -10.48 10.82
C VAL A 76 11.11 -10.46 9.56
N LEU A 77 9.79 -10.48 9.72
CA LEU A 77 8.87 -10.37 8.60
C LEU A 77 9.12 -9.07 7.83
N ALA A 78 9.09 -7.90 8.48
CA ALA A 78 9.22 -6.59 7.83
C ALA A 78 10.36 -6.50 6.81
N ASN A 79 11.48 -7.18 7.07
CA ASN A 79 12.65 -7.18 6.19
C ASN A 79 12.65 -8.31 5.14
N GLU A 80 11.96 -9.41 5.41
CA GLU A 80 12.09 -10.65 4.61
C GLU A 80 10.86 -10.97 3.77
N ILE A 81 9.72 -10.31 4.01
CA ILE A 81 8.48 -10.50 3.24
C ILE A 81 8.71 -10.31 1.75
N ILE A 82 9.37 -9.21 1.37
CA ILE A 82 9.66 -8.89 -0.04
C ILE A 82 10.44 -10.06 -0.65
N ASN A 83 11.49 -10.51 0.04
CA ASN A 83 12.34 -11.58 -0.44
C ASN A 83 11.63 -12.94 -0.53
N MET A 84 10.76 -13.26 0.43
CA MET A 84 10.02 -14.53 0.46
C MET A 84 8.82 -14.55 -0.51
N THR A 85 8.26 -13.39 -0.85
CA THR A 85 7.06 -13.27 -1.69
C THR A 85 7.37 -13.10 -3.17
N LEU A 86 8.54 -12.57 -3.52
CA LEU A 86 8.95 -12.38 -4.92
C LEU A 86 8.88 -13.66 -5.77
N PRO A 87 9.33 -14.84 -5.29
CA PRO A 87 9.26 -16.06 -6.08
C PRO A 87 7.83 -16.60 -6.26
N ILE A 88 6.86 -16.13 -5.46
CA ILE A 88 5.50 -16.66 -5.43
C ILE A 88 4.68 -16.08 -6.59
N PRO A 89 3.83 -16.89 -7.27
CA PRO A 89 2.96 -16.41 -8.32
C PRO A 89 2.05 -15.28 -7.83
N GLU A 90 1.77 -14.32 -8.69
CA GLU A 90 1.05 -13.09 -8.34
C GLU A 90 -0.31 -13.38 -7.71
N GLU A 91 -1.02 -14.40 -8.21
CA GLU A 91 -2.34 -14.79 -7.72
C GLU A 91 -2.33 -15.25 -6.26
N LYS A 92 -1.19 -15.77 -5.78
CA LYS A 92 -0.98 -16.24 -4.41
C LYS A 92 -0.21 -15.23 -3.56
N ARG A 93 0.46 -14.26 -4.21
CA ARG A 93 1.28 -13.25 -3.54
C ARG A 93 0.43 -12.28 -2.72
N LEU A 94 -0.73 -11.87 -3.24
CA LEU A 94 -1.64 -10.95 -2.54
C LEU A 94 -2.08 -11.48 -1.18
N GLU A 95 -2.54 -12.74 -1.11
CA GLU A 95 -3.00 -13.34 0.15
C GLU A 95 -1.89 -13.35 1.21
N LEU A 96 -0.67 -13.72 0.80
CA LEU A 96 0.49 -13.74 1.70
C LEU A 96 0.85 -12.34 2.16
N VAL A 97 0.95 -11.37 1.24
CA VAL A 97 1.30 -9.97 1.55
C VAL A 97 0.25 -9.32 2.44
N LEU A 98 -1.05 -9.59 2.24
CA LEU A 98 -2.12 -9.11 3.13
C LEU A 98 -1.99 -9.68 4.54
N LYS A 99 -1.84 -11.00 4.68
CA LYS A 99 -1.70 -11.67 5.99
C LYS A 99 -0.51 -11.14 6.77
N VAL A 100 0.58 -10.95 6.06
CA VAL A 100 1.79 -10.35 6.59
C VAL A 100 1.54 -8.91 7.03
N SER A 101 0.94 -8.08 6.18
CA SER A 101 0.72 -6.65 6.44
C SER A 101 -0.08 -6.46 7.72
N LEU A 102 -1.09 -7.30 7.95
CA LEU A 102 -1.92 -7.31 9.16
C LEU A 102 -1.20 -7.80 10.42
N LYS A 103 -0.03 -8.42 10.29
CA LYS A 103 0.79 -8.87 11.42
C LYS A 103 1.89 -7.88 11.79
N LEU A 104 2.25 -6.96 10.89
CA LEU A 104 3.28 -5.98 11.16
C LEU A 104 2.77 -4.96 12.19
N PRO A 105 3.63 -4.52 13.12
CA PRO A 105 3.44 -3.28 13.86
C PRO A 105 3.12 -2.13 12.90
N LYS A 106 2.32 -1.15 13.34
CA LYS A 106 1.83 -0.08 12.47
C LYS A 106 2.94 0.80 11.91
N ASP A 107 3.96 1.06 12.71
CA ASP A 107 5.17 1.78 12.36
C ASP A 107 5.99 1.04 11.28
N GLU A 108 6.16 -0.28 11.44
CA GLU A 108 6.80 -1.13 10.42
C GLU A 108 5.96 -1.22 9.14
N LEU A 109 4.64 -1.35 9.28
CA LEU A 109 3.71 -1.36 8.15
C LEU A 109 3.77 -0.04 7.37
N ALA A 110 3.81 1.09 8.06
CA ALA A 110 3.98 2.40 7.45
C ALA A 110 5.31 2.52 6.72
N ALA A 111 6.40 2.04 7.34
CA ALA A 111 7.73 2.07 6.75
C ALA A 111 7.86 1.19 5.49
N LYS A 112 7.14 0.06 5.45
CA LYS A 112 7.20 -0.91 4.34
C LYS A 112 6.05 -0.80 3.33
N ALA A 113 5.07 0.07 3.58
CA ALA A 113 3.86 0.19 2.75
C ALA A 113 4.18 0.28 1.25
N ASP A 114 5.14 1.12 0.88
CA ASP A 114 5.51 1.36 -0.50
C ASP A 114 6.11 0.10 -1.16
N ASP A 115 6.99 -0.57 -0.45
CA ASP A 115 7.62 -1.80 -0.92
C ASP A 115 6.58 -2.91 -1.08
N LEU A 116 5.66 -3.04 -0.12
CA LEU A 116 4.57 -4.03 -0.16
C LEU A 116 3.64 -3.77 -1.35
N ILE A 117 3.30 -2.51 -1.62
CA ILE A 117 2.47 -2.10 -2.77
C ILE A 117 3.19 -2.36 -4.09
N ARG A 118 4.51 -2.17 -4.15
CA ARG A 118 5.32 -2.47 -5.35
C ARG A 118 5.40 -3.95 -5.69
N LEU A 119 5.15 -4.85 -4.72
CA LEU A 119 5.09 -6.29 -4.97
C LEU A 119 3.87 -6.70 -5.82
N MET A 120 2.86 -5.84 -5.92
CA MET A 120 1.62 -6.09 -6.67
C MET A 120 1.68 -5.38 -8.03
N PRO A 121 1.86 -6.12 -9.14
CA PRO A 121 1.82 -5.53 -10.48
C PRO A 121 0.38 -5.37 -11.01
N ASP A 122 -0.56 -6.20 -10.54
CA ASP A 122 -1.96 -6.11 -10.90
C ASP A 122 -2.67 -4.92 -10.23
N LYS A 123 -3.57 -4.25 -10.96
CA LYS A 123 -4.30 -3.06 -10.49
C LYS A 123 -5.22 -3.38 -9.31
N GLU A 124 -5.99 -4.45 -9.41
CA GLU A 124 -7.00 -4.80 -8.41
C GLU A 124 -6.32 -5.22 -7.10
N ALA A 125 -5.31 -6.08 -7.20
CA ALA A 125 -4.49 -6.52 -6.07
C ALA A 125 -3.79 -5.34 -5.38
N LYS A 126 -3.21 -4.42 -6.17
CA LYS A 126 -2.54 -3.23 -5.65
C LYS A 126 -3.51 -2.31 -4.91
N MET A 127 -4.71 -2.10 -5.46
CA MET A 127 -5.76 -1.31 -4.83
C MET A 127 -6.30 -1.95 -3.56
N GLU A 128 -6.52 -3.26 -3.55
CA GLU A 128 -6.96 -4.00 -2.37
C GLU A 128 -5.94 -3.92 -1.24
N LEU A 129 -4.66 -4.11 -1.56
CA LEU A 129 -3.57 -3.98 -0.61
C LEU A 129 -3.45 -2.55 -0.08
N ALA A 130 -3.47 -1.54 -0.95
CA ALA A 130 -3.43 -0.13 -0.55
C ALA A 130 -4.59 0.20 0.38
N LYS A 131 -5.82 -0.21 0.06
CA LYS A 131 -6.99 -0.02 0.94
C LYS A 131 -6.82 -0.69 2.29
N THR A 132 -6.22 -1.88 2.33
CA THR A 132 -5.95 -2.59 3.59
C THR A 132 -4.91 -1.87 4.44
N ILE A 133 -3.78 -1.49 3.85
CA ILE A 133 -2.73 -0.70 4.53
C ILE A 133 -3.34 0.61 5.06
N MET A 134 -4.06 1.34 4.22
CA MET A 134 -4.71 2.59 4.61
C MET A 134 -5.68 2.42 5.77
N LYS A 135 -6.33 1.26 5.94
CA LYS A 135 -7.22 0.98 7.10
C LYS A 135 -6.43 0.80 8.40
N GLU A 136 -5.25 0.20 8.34
CA GLU A 136 -4.43 -0.07 9.54
C GLU A 136 -3.66 1.16 10.02
N LEU A 137 -3.18 2.00 9.09
CA LEU A 137 -2.43 3.20 9.41
C LEU A 137 -3.26 4.20 10.23
N SER A 138 -2.60 4.86 11.17
CA SER A 138 -3.14 6.03 11.86
C SER A 138 -3.30 7.21 10.89
N LYS A 139 -4.02 8.25 11.32
CA LYS A 139 -4.27 9.44 10.49
C LYS A 139 -2.99 10.19 10.15
N ASP A 140 -2.04 10.24 11.09
CA ASP A 140 -0.77 10.94 10.91
C ASP A 140 0.17 10.15 9.98
N GLU A 141 0.24 8.83 10.14
CA GLU A 141 1.00 7.95 9.25
C GLU A 141 0.43 7.97 7.82
N LEU A 142 -0.90 7.85 7.69
CA LEU A 142 -1.57 7.90 6.39
C LEU A 142 -1.35 9.23 5.70
N ALA A 143 -1.40 10.34 6.44
CA ALA A 143 -1.10 11.65 5.90
C ALA A 143 0.35 11.79 5.45
N ALA A 144 1.32 11.24 6.19
CA ALA A 144 2.73 11.26 5.80
C ALA A 144 3.01 10.38 4.56
N LYS A 145 2.18 9.36 4.33
CA LYS A 145 2.30 8.41 3.22
C LYS A 145 1.41 8.71 2.02
N ALA A 146 0.56 9.72 2.11
CA ALA A 146 -0.44 10.05 1.09
C ALA A 146 0.16 10.13 -0.32
N ASP A 147 1.23 10.92 -0.47
CA ASP A 147 1.86 11.17 -1.76
C ASP A 147 2.48 9.89 -2.35
N ASP A 148 3.18 9.12 -1.51
CA ASP A 148 3.79 7.85 -1.92
C ASP A 148 2.71 6.87 -2.38
N LEU A 149 1.62 6.72 -1.61
CA LEU A 149 0.51 5.82 -1.94
C LEU A 149 -0.15 6.18 -3.26
N ILE A 150 -0.40 7.47 -3.51
CA ILE A 150 -1.01 7.95 -4.76
C ILE A 150 -0.05 7.69 -5.93
N ARG A 151 1.23 8.03 -5.80
CA ARG A 151 2.23 7.84 -6.87
C ARG A 151 2.39 6.38 -7.28
N LEU A 152 2.21 5.45 -6.35
CA LEU A 152 2.32 4.02 -6.62
C LEU A 152 1.14 3.42 -7.37
N MET A 153 0.01 4.13 -7.48
CA MET A 153 -1.18 3.63 -8.15
C MET A 153 -0.99 3.56 -9.67
N PRO A 154 -1.50 2.48 -10.31
CA PRO A 154 -1.16 2.14 -11.69
C PRO A 154 -1.82 3.06 -12.72
N ASP A 155 -2.96 3.66 -12.37
CA ASP A 155 -3.71 4.53 -13.27
C ASP A 155 -4.46 5.64 -12.54
N LYS A 156 -5.09 6.50 -13.33
CA LYS A 156 -5.81 7.69 -12.89
C LYS A 156 -6.95 7.37 -11.91
N GLU A 157 -7.78 6.38 -12.21
CA GLU A 157 -8.92 6.02 -11.37
C GLU A 157 -8.46 5.53 -10.00
N ALA A 158 -7.41 4.71 -9.99
CA ALA A 158 -6.78 4.23 -8.77
C ALA A 158 -6.17 5.38 -7.94
N LYS A 159 -5.47 6.32 -8.58
CA LYS A 159 -4.90 7.52 -7.94
C LYS A 159 -5.98 8.36 -7.26
N ILE A 160 -7.06 8.64 -7.98
CA ILE A 160 -8.21 9.42 -7.49
C ILE A 160 -8.87 8.69 -6.32
N GLU A 161 -9.11 7.39 -6.44
CA GLU A 161 -9.73 6.60 -5.38
C GLU A 161 -8.88 6.59 -4.10
N VAL A 162 -7.57 6.42 -4.22
CA VAL A 162 -6.65 6.50 -3.08
C VAL A 162 -6.64 7.91 -2.48
N ALA A 163 -6.52 8.94 -3.30
CA ALA A 163 -6.55 10.34 -2.86
C ALA A 163 -7.85 10.67 -2.08
N ARG A 164 -9.00 10.17 -2.57
CA ARG A 164 -10.29 10.30 -1.89
C ARG A 164 -10.29 9.60 -0.53
N VAL A 165 -9.87 8.34 -0.46
CA VAL A 165 -9.84 7.56 0.79
C VAL A 165 -8.89 8.20 1.81
N VAL A 166 -7.73 8.66 1.36
CA VAL A 166 -6.78 9.42 2.19
C VAL A 166 -7.47 10.67 2.74
N ALA A 167 -8.06 11.50 1.89
CA ALA A 167 -8.71 12.74 2.29
C ALA A 167 -9.86 12.50 3.29
N GLU A 168 -10.69 11.47 3.07
CA GLU A 168 -11.78 11.08 3.99
C GLU A 168 -11.24 10.66 5.36
N LYS A 169 -10.24 9.76 5.40
CA LYS A 169 -9.72 9.22 6.67
C LYS A 169 -8.90 10.24 7.45
N VAL A 170 -8.16 11.10 6.75
CA VAL A 170 -7.44 12.26 7.30
C VAL A 170 -8.44 13.28 7.85
N ALA A 171 -9.59 13.47 7.21
CA ALA A 171 -10.61 14.41 7.65
C ALA A 171 -11.24 14.06 9.00
N GLU A 172 -11.30 12.78 9.36
CA GLU A 172 -11.95 12.31 10.59
C GLU A 172 -11.18 12.63 11.88
N GLY A 173 -10.03 13.31 11.86
CA GLY A 173 -9.32 13.61 13.11
C GLY A 173 -8.09 14.49 13.06
N LEU A 174 -7.69 14.99 11.89
CA LEU A 174 -6.67 16.04 11.83
C LEU A 174 -7.28 17.41 12.14
N PRO A 175 -6.51 18.33 12.74
CA PRO A 175 -6.90 19.73 12.78
C PRO A 175 -7.22 20.21 11.38
N LEU A 176 -8.37 20.86 11.20
CA LEU A 176 -8.89 21.24 9.88
C LEU A 176 -7.90 22.04 9.00
N LYS A 177 -6.95 22.74 9.64
CA LYS A 177 -5.86 23.47 8.97
C LYS A 177 -4.88 22.54 8.26
N GLU A 178 -4.52 21.44 8.90
CA GLU A 178 -3.60 20.44 8.35
C GLU A 178 -4.28 19.57 7.30
N LEU A 179 -5.56 19.23 7.53
CA LEU A 179 -6.40 18.55 6.55
C LEU A 179 -6.43 19.28 5.21
N ALA A 180 -6.76 20.57 5.23
CA ALA A 180 -6.86 21.36 4.01
C ALA A 180 -5.52 21.54 3.29
N ARG A 181 -4.40 21.61 4.04
CA ARG A 181 -3.06 21.64 3.45
C ARG A 181 -2.73 20.33 2.75
N LYS A 182 -2.98 19.20 3.39
CA LYS A 182 -2.71 17.86 2.82
C LYS A 182 -3.56 17.59 1.58
N ILE A 183 -4.81 18.05 1.56
CA ILE A 183 -5.65 18.00 0.36
C ILE A 183 -5.03 18.79 -0.79
N LEU A 184 -4.49 19.99 -0.53
CA LEU A 184 -3.80 20.78 -1.55
C LEU A 184 -2.52 20.10 -2.03
N ASP A 185 -1.73 19.52 -1.11
CA ASP A 185 -0.53 18.76 -1.46
C ASP A 185 -0.89 17.60 -2.42
N VAL A 186 -1.95 16.84 -2.09
CA VAL A 186 -2.50 15.79 -2.95
C VAL A 186 -2.97 16.31 -4.31
N MET A 187 -3.61 17.48 -4.36
CA MET A 187 -4.01 18.10 -5.62
C MET A 187 -2.80 18.50 -6.47
N GLY A 188 -1.74 19.01 -5.86
CA GLY A 188 -0.51 19.41 -6.56
C GLY A 188 0.20 18.25 -7.28
N GLU A 189 0.03 17.02 -6.79
CA GLU A 189 0.57 15.80 -7.41
C GLU A 189 -0.23 15.30 -8.60
N LEU A 190 -1.43 15.86 -8.84
CA LEU A 190 -2.28 15.47 -9.95
C LEU A 190 -2.03 16.39 -11.15
N GLU A 191 -1.74 15.82 -12.31
CA GLU A 191 -1.45 16.61 -13.52
C GLU A 191 -2.72 17.14 -14.20
N GLU A 192 -3.87 16.48 -14.00
CA GLU A 192 -5.13 16.79 -14.69
C GLU A 192 -6.17 17.45 -13.78
N ASP A 193 -6.79 18.52 -14.28
CA ASP A 193 -7.84 19.27 -13.57
C ASP A 193 -9.04 18.43 -13.14
N GLY A 194 -9.42 17.41 -13.91
CA GLY A 194 -10.52 16.52 -13.55
C GLY A 194 -10.24 15.77 -12.24
N ALA A 195 -9.01 15.28 -12.05
CA ALA A 195 -8.61 14.59 -10.84
C ALA A 195 -8.48 15.55 -9.65
N LYS A 196 -7.88 16.73 -9.89
CA LYS A 196 -7.81 17.81 -8.90
C LYS A 196 -9.21 18.23 -8.42
N LEU A 197 -10.17 18.33 -9.33
CA LEU A 197 -11.56 18.69 -9.06
C LEU A 197 -12.26 17.66 -8.19
N GLU A 198 -12.05 16.36 -8.42
CA GLU A 198 -12.61 15.31 -7.59
C GLU A 198 -12.08 15.37 -6.15
N VAL A 199 -10.77 15.54 -5.96
CA VAL A 199 -10.15 15.71 -4.64
C VAL A 199 -10.64 16.98 -3.95
N ALA A 200 -10.69 18.10 -4.67
CA ALA A 200 -11.23 19.35 -4.16
C ALA A 200 -12.72 19.21 -3.78
N GLY A 201 -13.49 18.41 -4.52
CA GLY A 201 -14.88 18.07 -4.19
C GLY A 201 -15.01 17.31 -2.87
N VAL A 202 -14.05 16.43 -2.53
CA VAL A 202 -13.99 15.82 -1.19
C VAL A 202 -13.74 16.89 -0.14
N ALA A 203 -12.80 17.80 -0.38
CA ALA A 203 -12.51 18.92 0.51
C ALA A 203 -13.75 19.77 0.81
N VAL A 204 -14.51 20.12 -0.23
CA VAL A 204 -15.79 20.84 -0.11
C VAL A 204 -16.77 20.07 0.78
N LYS A 205 -16.84 18.74 0.66
CA LYS A 205 -17.75 17.91 1.47
C LYS A 205 -17.32 17.81 2.93
N VAL A 206 -16.03 17.71 3.23
CA VAL A 206 -15.53 17.47 4.59
C VAL A 206 -15.21 18.73 5.39
N LEU A 207 -14.80 19.82 4.72
CA LEU A 207 -14.43 21.05 5.40
C LEU A 207 -15.68 21.84 5.85
N PRO A 208 -15.64 22.47 7.04
CA PRO A 208 -16.66 23.42 7.46
C PRO A 208 -16.51 24.76 6.72
N PRO A 209 -17.58 25.57 6.66
CA PRO A 209 -17.62 26.80 5.86
C PRO A 209 -16.44 27.76 6.12
N GLU A 210 -16.02 27.92 7.37
CA GLU A 210 -14.95 28.86 7.74
C GLU A 210 -13.59 28.45 7.17
N LYS A 211 -13.35 27.14 7.07
CA LYS A 211 -12.13 26.59 6.47
C LYS A 211 -12.23 26.55 4.96
N LEU A 212 -13.40 26.22 4.44
CA LEU A 212 -13.63 26.26 3.01
C LEU A 212 -13.36 27.66 2.45
N ARG A 213 -13.83 28.73 3.12
CA ARG A 213 -13.49 30.13 2.73
C ARG A 213 -11.98 30.39 2.65
N LEU A 214 -11.20 29.80 3.55
CA LEU A 214 -9.77 30.05 3.62
C LEU A 214 -9.00 29.32 2.52
N TYR A 215 -9.41 28.10 2.18
CA TYR A 215 -8.63 27.20 1.31
C TYR A 215 -9.21 27.03 -0.10
N LEU A 216 -10.48 27.36 -0.31
CA LEU A 216 -11.12 27.29 -1.62
C LEU A 216 -10.39 28.12 -2.68
N PRO A 217 -9.88 29.34 -2.39
CA PRO A 217 -9.08 30.07 -3.37
C PRO A 217 -7.84 29.29 -3.83
N ALA A 218 -7.10 28.68 -2.90
CA ALA A 218 -5.93 27.87 -3.23
C ALA A 218 -6.31 26.61 -4.03
N MET A 219 -7.43 25.96 -3.70
CA MET A 219 -7.92 24.81 -4.47
C MET A 219 -8.36 25.22 -5.89
N ILE A 220 -8.92 26.41 -6.04
CA ILE A 220 -9.29 26.99 -7.34
C ILE A 220 -8.04 27.34 -8.16
N ASP A 221 -7.00 27.87 -7.53
CA ASP A 221 -5.73 28.23 -8.19
C ASP A 221 -4.98 27.00 -8.72
N GLU A 222 -5.10 25.86 -8.04
CA GLU A 222 -4.54 24.59 -8.49
C GLU A 222 -5.19 24.04 -9.77
N LEU A 223 -6.41 24.49 -10.11
CA LEU A 223 -7.09 24.12 -11.34
C LEU A 223 -6.63 25.04 -12.48
N ALA A 224 -6.36 24.50 -13.67
CA ALA A 224 -6.00 25.31 -14.84
C ALA A 224 -7.26 25.84 -15.57
N GLY A 225 -8.28 25.00 -15.74
CA GLY A 225 -9.48 25.27 -16.53
C GLY A 225 -10.56 26.07 -15.79
N ARG A 226 -11.03 27.15 -16.41
CA ARG A 226 -12.14 27.98 -15.89
C ARG A 226 -13.40 27.17 -15.58
N GLU A 227 -13.71 26.16 -16.40
CA GLU A 227 -14.86 25.28 -16.19
C GLU A 227 -14.72 24.47 -14.89
N ALA A 228 -13.55 23.87 -14.64
CA ALA A 228 -13.29 23.13 -13.40
C ALA A 228 -13.37 24.04 -12.16
N LYS A 229 -12.85 25.28 -12.26
CA LYS A 229 -12.96 26.29 -11.21
C LYS A 229 -14.40 26.62 -10.87
N LEU A 230 -15.25 26.79 -11.89
CA LEU A 230 -16.68 27.08 -11.70
C LEU A 230 -17.43 25.90 -11.08
N VAL A 231 -17.15 24.67 -11.52
CA VAL A 231 -17.77 23.46 -10.94
C VAL A 231 -17.42 23.32 -9.44
N LEU A 232 -16.16 23.57 -9.07
CA LEU A 232 -15.76 23.54 -7.67
C LEU A 232 -16.47 24.62 -6.84
N LEU A 233 -16.60 25.82 -7.41
CA LEU A 233 -17.28 26.93 -6.77
C LEU A 233 -18.78 26.66 -6.59
N GLU A 234 -19.42 26.06 -7.59
CA GLU A 234 -20.82 25.65 -7.53
C GLU A 234 -21.03 24.58 -6.44
N ALA A 235 -20.14 23.60 -6.33
CA ALA A 235 -20.18 22.61 -5.25
C ALA A 235 -20.06 23.27 -3.87
N ALA A 236 -19.19 24.27 -3.74
CA ALA A 236 -18.98 25.02 -2.51
C ALA A 236 -20.14 25.96 -2.14
N SER A 237 -20.98 26.35 -3.12
CA SER A 237 -22.10 27.28 -2.91
C SER A 237 -23.15 26.76 -1.92
N SER A 238 -23.25 25.45 -1.75
CA SER A 238 -24.13 24.80 -0.77
C SER A 238 -23.72 25.06 0.69
N LYS A 239 -22.48 25.46 0.93
CA LYS A 239 -21.89 25.66 2.27
C LYS A 239 -21.45 27.10 2.52
N LEU A 240 -21.25 27.88 1.47
CA LEU A 240 -20.76 29.25 1.56
C LEU A 240 -21.91 30.26 1.42
N PRO A 241 -21.85 31.41 2.10
CA PRO A 241 -22.74 32.53 1.82
C PRO A 241 -22.64 32.95 0.36
N ARG A 242 -23.79 33.39 -0.16
CA ARG A 242 -23.91 33.88 -1.53
C ARG A 242 -22.90 34.98 -1.88
N GLU A 243 -22.61 35.88 -0.94
CA GLU A 243 -21.65 36.97 -1.12
C GLU A 243 -20.22 36.48 -1.41
N ASP A 244 -19.78 35.43 -0.71
CA ASP A 244 -18.45 34.85 -0.90
C ASP A 244 -18.35 34.16 -2.28
N VAL A 245 -19.41 33.45 -2.67
CA VAL A 245 -19.50 32.80 -3.99
C VAL A 245 -19.46 33.86 -5.09
N GLU A 246 -20.28 34.91 -4.99
CA GLU A 246 -20.31 36.00 -5.97
C GLU A 246 -18.97 36.74 -6.07
N TYR A 247 -18.27 36.95 -4.94
CA TYR A 247 -16.94 37.54 -4.94
C TYR A 247 -15.92 36.66 -5.70
N MET A 248 -15.90 35.36 -5.42
CA MET A 248 -14.98 34.43 -6.08
C MET A 248 -15.32 34.22 -7.57
N THR A 249 -16.60 34.20 -7.95
CA THR A 249 -17.01 34.18 -9.36
C THR A 249 -16.47 35.40 -10.11
N LYS A 250 -16.59 36.60 -9.53
CA LYS A 250 -16.06 37.83 -10.13
C LYS A 250 -14.54 37.81 -10.27
N MET A 251 -13.82 37.23 -9.30
CA MET A 251 -12.38 37.05 -9.42
C MET A 251 -12.01 36.15 -10.60
N LEU A 252 -12.80 35.10 -10.86
CA LEU A 252 -12.60 34.20 -12.00
C LEU A 252 -12.95 34.86 -13.36
N GLU A 253 -13.92 35.77 -13.37
CA GLU A 253 -14.31 36.52 -14.57
C GLU A 253 -13.30 37.60 -14.99
N GLY A 254 -12.46 38.07 -14.06
CA GLY A 254 -11.46 39.11 -14.31
C GLY A 254 -10.04 38.61 -14.59
N ALA A 255 -9.83 37.29 -14.65
CA ALA A 255 -8.50 36.66 -14.73
C ALA A 255 -8.12 36.16 -16.15
N ASP A 256 -8.84 36.58 -17.20
CA ASP A 256 -8.53 36.29 -18.61
C ASP A 256 -7.32 37.11 -19.13
#